data_AF-A0A6P0TIP6-F1
#
_entry.id   AF-A0A6P0TIP6-F1
#
_cell.length_a   1.000
_cell.length_b   1.000
_cell.length_c   1.000
_cell.angle_alpha   90.00
_cell.angle_beta   90.00
_cell.angle_gamma   90.00
#
_symmetry.space_group_name_H-M   'P 1'
#
loop_
_entity.id
_entity.type
_entity.pdbx_description
1 polymer ?
#
loop_
_entity_poly.entity_id
_entity_poly.type
_entity_poly.pdbx_seq_one_letter_code
_entity_poly.pdbx_strand_id
1 'polypeptide(L)'
;MSATSNTTQQFLDFARQVALTAESAILPHFHDHVVSFKSDGSEVTVADRQGEQVMRQSIQQTYPDHEILGEEFGESAAVQAGTDSRYRW
;
A
#
# COMPACT_ATOMS: atom_id res chain seq x y z
N MET A 1 -30.46 4.33 4.32
CA MET A 1 -29.07 4.78 4.52
C MET A 1 -28.24 3.66 5.17
N SER A 2 -28.09 2.47 4.55
CA SER A 2 -27.53 1.30 5.26
C SER A 2 -26.50 0.44 4.50
N ALA A 3 -26.12 0.77 3.27
CA ALA A 3 -25.10 -0.02 2.54
C ALA A 3 -23.70 0.62 2.61
N THR A 4 -23.59 1.94 2.48
CA THR A 4 -22.33 2.68 2.41
C THR A 4 -21.53 2.68 3.72
N SER A 5 -22.23 2.81 4.86
CA SER A 5 -21.58 2.82 6.19
C SER A 5 -20.82 1.52 6.48
N ASN A 6 -21.36 0.39 6.03
CA ASN A 6 -20.74 -0.92 6.23
C ASN A 6 -19.47 -1.07 5.38
N THR A 7 -19.50 -0.69 4.10
CA THR A 7 -18.32 -0.75 3.22
C THR A 7 -17.19 0.19 3.67
N THR A 8 -17.50 1.41 4.09
CA THR A 8 -16.47 2.33 4.62
C THR A 8 -15.82 1.78 5.88
N GLN A 9 -16.61 1.20 6.79
CA GLN A 9 -16.07 0.59 8.01
C GLN A 9 -15.18 -0.61 7.69
N GLN A 10 -15.60 -1.48 6.74
CA GLN A 10 -14.79 -2.60 6.26
C GLN A 10 -13.44 -2.15 5.70
N PHE A 11 -13.42 -1.11 4.85
CA PHE A 11 -12.17 -0.57 4.31
C PHE A 11 -11.29 0.06 5.37
N LEU A 12 -11.87 0.74 6.36
CA LEU A 12 -11.12 1.30 7.48
C LEU A 12 -10.49 0.21 8.35
N ASP A 13 -11.24 -0.85 8.65
CA ASP A 13 -10.72 -1.97 9.43
C ASP A 13 -9.61 -2.72 8.67
N PHE A 14 -9.76 -2.87 7.35
CA PHE A 14 -8.71 -3.42 6.51
C PHE A 14 -7.48 -2.49 6.45
N ALA A 15 -7.66 -1.18 6.29
CA ALA A 15 -6.55 -0.21 6.27
C ALA A 15 -5.72 -0.28 7.55
N ARG A 16 -6.37 -0.46 8.71
CA ARG A 16 -5.69 -0.68 10.00
C ARG A 16 -4.86 -1.96 9.97
N GLN A 17 -5.43 -3.06 9.45
CA GLN A 17 -4.70 -4.32 9.34
C GLN A 17 -3.48 -4.20 8.43
N VAL A 18 -3.63 -3.54 7.29
CA VAL A 18 -2.54 -3.25 6.34
C VAL A 18 -1.44 -2.42 7.00
N ALA A 19 -1.81 -1.40 7.78
CA ALA A 19 -0.85 -0.59 8.53
C ALA A 19 -0.05 -1.41 9.56
N LEU A 20 -0.70 -2.33 10.30
CA LEU A 20 -0.02 -3.23 11.24
C LEU A 20 0.95 -4.20 10.52
N THR A 21 0.57 -4.66 9.33
CA THR A 21 1.46 -5.47 8.48
C THR A 21 2.68 -4.67 8.03
N ALA A 22 2.51 -3.41 7.63
CA ALA A 22 3.61 -2.52 7.28
C ALA A 22 4.55 -2.26 8.48
N GLU A 23 3.98 -2.01 9.66
CA GLU A 23 4.74 -1.81 10.90
C GLU A 23 5.71 -2.97 11.17
N SER A 24 5.22 -4.20 11.01
CA SER A 24 6.05 -5.40 11.22
C SER A 24 7.23 -5.51 10.23
N ALA A 25 7.10 -4.92 9.04
CA ALA A 25 8.16 -4.86 8.03
C ALA A 25 9.11 -3.66 8.24
N ILE A 26 8.61 -2.56 8.81
CA ILE A 26 9.36 -1.31 9.01
C ILE A 26 10.19 -1.35 10.30
N LEU A 27 9.60 -1.76 11.42
CA LEU A 27 10.23 -1.69 12.75
C LEU A 27 11.60 -2.39 12.87
N PRO A 28 11.89 -3.51 12.17
CA PRO A 28 13.23 -4.12 12.21
C PRO A 28 14.36 -3.20 11.74
N HIS A 29 14.06 -2.18 10.92
CA HIS A 29 15.03 -1.19 10.41
C HIS A 29 15.10 0.07 11.28
N PHE A 30 14.33 0.14 12.36
CA PHE A 30 14.33 1.29 13.25
C PHE A 30 15.69 1.41 13.95
N HIS A 31 16.29 2.60 13.89
CA HIS A 31 17.63 2.92 14.40
C HIS A 31 18.81 2.22 13.69
N ASP A 32 18.56 1.41 12.66
CA ASP A 32 19.60 0.79 11.82
C ASP A 32 19.11 0.76 10.37
N HIS A 33 19.37 1.84 9.63
CA HIS A 33 18.90 1.98 8.26
C HIS A 33 19.96 2.56 7.33
N VAL A 34 19.83 2.22 6.06
CA VAL A 34 20.63 2.75 4.96
C VAL A 34 19.72 3.54 4.03
N VAL A 35 20.09 4.80 3.79
CA VAL A 35 19.41 5.69 2.84
C VAL A 35 19.94 5.45 1.42
N SER A 36 19.03 5.37 0.47
CA SER A 36 19.24 5.44 -0.97
C SER A 36 18.52 6.65 -1.53
N PHE A 37 18.81 7.04 -2.77
CA PHE A 37 18.16 8.18 -3.43
C PHE A 37 17.41 7.73 -4.69
N LYS A 38 16.21 8.26 -4.90
CA LYS A 38 15.42 8.11 -6.13
C LYS A 38 16.02 9.01 -7.23
N SER A 39 15.55 8.86 -8.48
CA SER A 39 16.09 9.61 -9.62
C SER A 39 15.84 11.13 -9.54
N ASP A 40 14.85 11.55 -8.78
CA ASP A 40 14.54 12.96 -8.51
C ASP A 40 15.29 13.52 -7.30
N GLY A 41 16.15 12.71 -6.66
CA GLY A 41 16.94 13.10 -5.49
C GLY A 41 16.22 12.99 -4.15
N SER A 42 14.97 12.50 -4.12
CA SER A 42 14.30 12.17 -2.86
C SER A 42 14.92 10.94 -2.18
N GLU A 43 14.86 10.91 -0.85
CA GLU A 43 15.40 9.82 -0.04
C GLU A 43 14.45 8.62 -0.01
N VAL A 44 15.01 7.42 0.12
CA VAL A 44 14.28 6.17 0.30
C VAL A 44 15.13 5.17 1.06
N THR A 45 14.53 4.44 1.99
CA THR A 45 15.17 3.38 2.76
C THR A 45 14.65 1.99 2.36
N VAL A 46 15.30 0.95 2.90
CA VAL A 46 14.78 -0.42 2.81
C VAL A 46 13.43 -0.55 3.53
N ALA A 47 13.22 0.20 4.62
CA ALA A 47 11.98 0.18 5.39
C ALA A 47 10.81 0.71 4.59
N ASP A 48 10.99 1.80 3.85
CA ASP A 48 9.95 2.39 2.98
C ASP A 48 9.51 1.40 1.91
N ARG A 49 10.49 0.81 1.20
CA ARG A 49 10.23 -0.18 0.14
C ARG A 49 9.55 -1.43 0.69
N GLN A 50 10.02 -1.97 1.81
CA GLN A 50 9.43 -3.18 2.38
C GLN A 50 8.05 -2.92 2.95
N GLY A 51 7.85 -1.78 3.62
CA GLY A 51 6.56 -1.33 4.13
C GLY A 51 5.53 -1.24 3.01
N GLU A 52 5.83 -0.53 1.92
CA GLU A 52 4.92 -0.48 0.78
C GLU A 52 4.72 -1.86 0.14
N GLN A 53 5.79 -2.64 -0.04
CA GLN A 53 5.69 -3.95 -0.68
C GLN A 53 4.71 -4.89 0.04
N VAL A 54 4.75 -4.98 1.37
CA VAL A 54 3.83 -5.84 2.13
C VAL A 54 2.41 -5.30 2.13
N MET A 55 2.23 -3.97 2.14
CA MET A 55 0.90 -3.35 1.99
C MET A 55 0.29 -3.70 0.64
N ARG A 56 1.06 -3.56 -0.45
CA ARG A 56 0.62 -3.89 -1.81
C ARG A 56 0.21 -5.34 -1.93
N GLN A 57 1.01 -6.26 -1.40
CA GLN A 57 0.69 -7.68 -1.38
C GLN A 57 -0.64 -7.96 -0.65
N SER A 58 -0.85 -7.37 0.53
CA SER A 58 -2.08 -7.55 1.30
C SER A 58 -3.31 -7.00 0.57
N ILE A 59 -3.20 -5.80 -0.01
CA ILE A 59 -4.26 -5.16 -0.79
C ILE A 59 -4.60 -6.02 -2.01
N GLN A 60 -3.61 -6.44 -2.80
CA GLN A 60 -3.84 -7.25 -4.02
C GLN A 60 -4.43 -8.63 -3.72
N GLN A 61 -4.09 -9.22 -2.57
CA GLN A 61 -4.68 -10.50 -2.14
C GLN A 61 -6.14 -10.36 -1.70
N THR A 62 -6.49 -9.24 -1.05
CA THR A 62 -7.83 -9.04 -0.47
C THR A 62 -8.79 -8.40 -1.46
N TYR A 63 -8.28 -7.47 -2.27
CA TYR A 63 -9.02 -6.68 -3.25
C TYR A 63 -8.30 -6.71 -4.61
N PRO A 64 -8.33 -7.84 -5.33
CA PRO A 64 -7.61 -8.01 -6.59
C PRO A 64 -8.05 -7.03 -7.70
N ASP A 65 -9.27 -6.49 -7.59
CA ASP A 65 -9.82 -5.52 -8.56
C ASP A 65 -9.58 -4.05 -8.16
N HIS A 66 -8.92 -3.78 -7.03
CA HIS A 66 -8.59 -2.42 -6.59
C HIS A 66 -7.21 -1.99 -7.13
N GLU A 67 -7.09 -0.71 -7.45
CA GLU A 67 -5.81 -0.11 -7.83
C GLU A 67 -5.02 0.37 -6.61
N ILE A 68 -3.71 0.54 -6.78
CA ILE A 68 -2.82 1.07 -5.75
C ILE A 68 -1.96 2.18 -6.35
N LEU A 69 -1.83 3.30 -5.63
CA LEU A 69 -0.83 4.33 -5.86
C LEU A 69 0.08 4.44 -4.64
N GLY A 70 1.32 3.98 -4.79
CA GLY A 70 2.33 4.12 -3.75
C GLY A 70 3.48 5.01 -4.17
N GLU A 71 4.24 5.49 -3.18
CA GLU A 71 5.38 6.38 -3.36
C GLU A 71 6.62 5.65 -3.89
N GLU A 72 6.79 4.39 -3.51
CA GLU A 72 7.98 3.59 -3.79
C GLU A 72 7.88 2.79 -5.08
N PHE A 73 6.68 2.29 -5.39
CA PHE A 73 6.46 1.45 -6.58
C PHE A 73 5.48 2.06 -7.58
N GLY A 74 4.97 3.27 -7.33
CA GLY A 74 4.03 3.93 -8.23
C GLY A 74 2.70 3.17 -8.35
N GLU A 75 2.09 3.24 -9.53
CA GLU A 75 0.81 2.59 -9.81
C GLU A 75 0.95 1.07 -9.88
N SER A 76 -0.01 0.32 -9.32
CA SER A 76 -0.14 -1.11 -9.61
C SER A 76 -0.42 -1.31 -11.09
N ALA A 77 0.09 -2.39 -11.69
CA ALA A 77 -0.22 -2.73 -13.08
C ALA A 77 -1.74 -2.63 -13.29
N ALA A 78 -2.15 -1.75 -14.23
CA ALA A 78 -3.54 -1.42 -14.45
C ALA A 78 -4.37 -2.71 -14.56
N VAL A 79 -5.49 -2.76 -13.84
CA VAL A 79 -6.53 -3.76 -14.06
C VAL A 79 -6.81 -3.72 -15.57
N GLN A 80 -6.51 -4.82 -16.28
CA GLN A 80 -6.59 -4.98 -17.73
C GLN A 80 -6.93 -3.71 -18.51
N ALA A 81 -5.92 -3.07 -19.14
CA ALA A 81 -6.07 -1.84 -19.94
C ALA A 81 -7.48 -1.68 -20.57
N GLY A 82 -8.36 -0.93 -19.91
CA GLY A 82 -9.76 -0.76 -20.31
C GLY A 82 -10.84 -0.91 -19.22
N THR A 83 -10.51 -1.36 -18.00
CA THR A 83 -11.48 -1.37 -16.87
C THR A 83 -11.08 -0.38 -15.79
N ASP A 84 -11.90 0.66 -15.59
CA ASP A 84 -11.75 1.59 -14.47
C ASP A 84 -12.02 0.85 -13.15
N SER A 85 -11.02 0.79 -12.26
CA SER A 85 -11.29 0.34 -10.90
C SER A 85 -12.16 1.36 -10.18
N ARG A 86 -13.15 0.86 -9.42
CA ARG A 86 -13.99 1.72 -8.58
C ARG A 86 -13.22 2.28 -7.37
N TYR A 87 -12.16 1.59 -6.94
CA TYR A 87 -11.47 1.90 -5.69
C TYR A 87 -9.96 1.89 -5.89
N ARG A 88 -9.31 2.89 -5.30
CA ARG A 88 -7.86 3.06 -5.33
C ARG A 88 -7.37 3.26 -3.90
N TRP A 89 -6.30 2.54 -3.55
CA TRP A 89 -5.56 2.65 -2.30
C TRP A 89 -4.34 3.55 -2.47
#